data_AF-A0A4Q3XRJ4-F1
#
_entry.id   AF-A0A4Q3XRJ4-F1
#
_cell.length_a   1.000
_cell.length_b   1.000
_cell.length_c   1.000
_cell.angle_alpha   90.00
_cell.angle_beta   90.00
_cell.angle_gamma   90.00
#
_symmetry.space_group_name_H-M   'P 1'
#
loop_
_entity.id
_entity.type
_entity.pdbx_description
1 polymer ?
#
loop_
_entity_poly.entity_id
_entity_poly.type
_entity_poly.pdbx_seq_one_letter_code
_entity_poly.pdbx_strand_id
1 'polypeptide(L)'
;MALDKIVHIVALSSIERAEQARACFLHGFHAEIYGNYEELVAARPYRGLVLAEDIVERGGIGVLISGMSARGFWLPVIATSA
;
A
#
# COMPACT_ATOMS: atom_id res chain seq x y z
N MET A 1 -19.76 -3.54 0.53
CA MET A 1 -18.49 -4.30 0.47
C MET A 1 -17.73 -3.97 1.74
N ALA A 2 -17.68 -4.88 2.70
CA ALA A 2 -16.90 -4.64 3.92
C ALA A 2 -15.42 -4.69 3.52
N LEU A 3 -14.66 -3.66 3.86
CA LEU A 3 -13.21 -3.72 3.71
C LEU A 3 -12.73 -4.86 4.58
N ASP A 4 -12.10 -5.88 3.99
CA ASP A 4 -11.31 -6.82 4.78
C ASP A 4 -10.29 -5.99 5.57
N LYS A 5 -10.12 -6.28 6.86
CA LYS A 5 -9.30 -5.48 7.79
C LYS A 5 -7.81 -5.67 7.53
N ILE A 6 -7.37 -5.53 6.28
CA ILE A 6 -5.99 -5.64 5.83
C ILE A 6 -5.60 -4.33 5.15
N VAL A 7 -4.47 -3.78 5.58
CA VAL A 7 -3.85 -2.58 4.99
C VAL A 7 -2.47 -2.98 4.47
N HIS A 8 -2.28 -2.83 3.17
CA HIS A 8 -1.01 -3.03 2.47
C HIS A 8 -0.25 -1.72 2.48
N ILE A 9 0.88 -1.67 3.18
CA ILE A 9 1.64 -0.45 3.42
C ILE A 9 2.86 -0.41 2.49
N VAL A 10 3.02 0.68 1.74
CA VAL A 10 4.23 0.99 0.96
C VAL A 10 4.71 2.40 1.33
N ALA A 11 5.82 2.49 2.03
CA ALA A 11 6.47 3.78 2.34
C ALA A 11 8.00 3.61 2.27
N LEU A 12 8.72 4.68 1.96
CA LEU A 12 10.18 4.71 1.83
C LEU A 12 10.87 4.50 3.17
N SER A 13 10.41 5.22 4.20
CA SER A 13 11.02 5.22 5.52
C SER A 13 10.58 4.02 6.36
N SER A 14 11.53 3.39 7.05
CA SER A 14 11.21 2.34 8.04
C SER A 14 10.44 2.88 9.24
N ILE A 15 10.65 4.15 9.60
CA ILE A 15 9.94 4.82 10.70
C ILE A 15 8.47 4.99 10.32
N GLU A 16 8.20 5.52 9.14
CA GLU A 16 6.83 5.75 8.67
C GLU A 16 6.06 4.43 8.52
N ARG A 17 6.69 3.39 7.97
CA ARG A 17 6.08 2.05 7.92
C ARG A 17 5.70 1.54 9.32
N ALA A 18 6.55 1.77 10.33
CA ALA A 18 6.28 1.35 11.70
C ALA A 18 5.13 2.15 12.33
N GLU A 19 5.08 3.47 12.11
CA GLU A 19 4.00 4.34 12.61
C GLU A 19 2.66 3.99 11.98
N GLN A 20 2.62 3.81 10.65
CA GLN A 20 1.43 3.41 9.91
C GLN A 20 0.95 2.01 10.32
N ALA A 21 1.86 1.04 10.47
CA ALA A 21 1.52 -0.31 10.94
C ALA A 21 0.98 -0.28 12.38
N ARG A 22 1.57 0.56 13.25
CA ARG A 22 1.08 0.76 14.62
C ARG A 22 -0.32 1.36 14.62
N ALA A 23 -0.59 2.36 13.80
CA ALA A 23 -1.92 2.95 13.66
C ALA A 23 -2.94 1.91 13.18
N CYS A 24 -2.60 1.12 12.16
CA CYS A 24 -3.43 0.02 11.67
C CYS A 24 -3.80 -0.96 12.80
N PHE A 25 -2.80 -1.41 13.56
CA PHE A 25 -3.00 -2.31 14.69
C PHE A 25 -3.94 -1.73 15.76
N LEU A 26 -3.77 -0.46 16.12
CA LEU A 26 -4.63 0.21 17.11
C LEU A 26 -6.10 0.29 16.66
N HIS A 27 -6.35 0.33 15.36
CA HIS A 27 -7.70 0.32 14.78
C HIS A 27 -8.21 -1.09 14.42
N GLY A 28 -7.47 -2.15 14.77
CA GLY A 28 -7.85 -3.54 14.52
C GLY A 28 -7.67 -4.00 13.07
N PHE A 29 -6.82 -3.31 12.31
CA PHE A 29 -6.37 -3.73 10.99
C PHE A 29 -5.09 -4.56 11.08
N HIS A 30 -4.96 -5.54 10.20
CA HIS A 30 -3.73 -6.26 9.94
C HIS A 30 -2.91 -5.48 8.90
N ALA A 31 -1.67 -5.15 9.22
CA ALA A 31 -0.78 -4.46 8.31
C ALA A 31 0.16 -5.47 7.61
N GLU A 32 0.19 -5.44 6.28
CA GLU A 32 1.17 -6.13 5.44
C GLU A 32 2.11 -5.08 4.85
N ILE A 33 3.42 -5.27 5.00
CA ILE A 33 4.42 -4.25 4.66
C ILE A 33 5.19 -4.65 3.41
N TYR A 34 5.34 -3.71 2.48
CA TYR A 34 6.14 -3.86 1.27
C TYR A 34 7.20 -2.75 1.19
N GLY A 35 8.38 -3.08 0.70
CA GLY A 35 9.51 -2.16 0.58
C GLY A 35 9.42 -1.23 -0.63
N ASN A 36 8.60 -1.58 -1.63
CA ASN A 36 8.37 -0.76 -2.83
C ASN A 36 7.09 -1.20 -3.57
N TYR A 37 6.73 -0.45 -4.61
CA TYR A 37 5.57 -0.75 -5.44
C TYR A 37 5.70 -2.09 -6.16
N GLU A 38 6.89 -2.45 -6.63
CA GLU A 38 7.13 -3.69 -7.39
C GLU A 38 6.84 -4.94 -6.56
N GLU A 39 7.19 -4.91 -5.28
CA GLU A 39 6.95 -5.98 -4.31
C GLU A 39 5.46 -6.18 -4.07
N LEU A 40 4.71 -5.10 -3.82
CA LEU A 40 3.25 -5.17 -3.69
C LEU A 40 2.61 -5.69 -4.97
N VAL A 41 3.03 -5.16 -6.12
CA VAL A 41 2.51 -5.58 -7.43
C VAL A 41 2.89 -7.04 -7.73
N ALA A 42 3.99 -7.56 -7.19
CA ALA A 42 4.40 -8.97 -7.33
C ALA A 42 3.62 -9.90 -6.41
N ALA A 43 3.35 -9.47 -5.18
CA ALA A 43 2.53 -10.20 -4.22
C ALA A 43 1.08 -10.37 -4.69
N ARG A 44 0.56 -9.42 -5.47
CA ARG A 44 -0.81 -9.41 -6.02
C ARG A 44 -1.88 -9.68 -4.95
N PRO A 45 -1.94 -8.87 -3.87
CA PRO A 45 -2.96 -9.03 -2.85
C PRO A 45 -4.36 -8.91 -3.47
N TYR A 46 -5.26 -9.81 -3.06
CA TYR A 46 -6.61 -9.93 -3.65
C TYR A 46 -7.69 -9.16 -2.89
N ARG A 47 -7.35 -8.56 -1.74
CA ARG A 47 -8.29 -7.85 -0.85
C ARG A 47 -7.57 -6.83 0.03
N GLY A 48 -8.36 -5.97 0.67
CA GLY A 48 -7.90 -4.94 1.59
C GLY A 48 -7.76 -3.58 0.91
N LEU A 49 -6.93 -2.72 1.51
CA LEU A 49 -6.64 -1.36 1.07
C LEU A 49 -5.14 -1.17 0.95
N VAL A 50 -4.69 -0.38 -0.01
CA VAL A 50 -3.29 0.04 -0.10
C VAL A 50 -3.13 1.44 0.52
N LEU A 51 -2.21 1.56 1.46
CA LEU A 51 -1.69 2.83 1.96
C LEU A 51 -0.30 3.00 1.38
N ALA A 52 -0.14 3.92 0.44
CA ALA A 52 1.12 4.10 -0.27
C ALA A 52 1.55 5.57 -0.27
N GLU A 53 2.81 5.81 0.06
CA GLU A 53 3.45 7.12 -0.07
C GLU A 53 3.60 7.48 -1.56
N ASP A 54 3.26 8.71 -1.94
CA ASP A 54 3.38 9.21 -3.31
C ASP A 54 4.84 9.58 -3.64
N ILE A 55 5.61 8.58 -4.07
CA ILE A 55 7.04 8.73 -4.36
C ILE A 55 7.25 9.35 -5.75
N VAL A 56 7.33 10.68 -5.82
CA VAL A 56 7.47 11.45 -7.08
C VAL A 56 8.71 11.03 -7.88
N GLU A 57 9.84 10.73 -7.22
CA GLU A 57 11.09 10.31 -7.85
C GLU A 57 10.96 8.97 -8.57
N ARG A 58 9.94 8.18 -8.24
CA ARG A 58 9.60 6.90 -8.87
C ARG A 58 8.42 7.00 -9.83
N GLY A 59 8.02 8.21 -10.23
CA GLY A 59 6.88 8.46 -11.10
C GLY A 59 5.54 8.58 -10.38
N GLY A 60 5.56 8.64 -9.05
CA GLY A 60 4.40 8.85 -8.20
C GLY A 60 3.44 7.66 -8.12
N ILE A 61 2.32 7.87 -7.45
CA ILE A 61 1.31 6.85 -7.17
C ILE A 61 0.68 6.28 -8.45
N GLY A 62 0.72 7.04 -9.55
CA GLY A 62 0.27 6.58 -10.86
C GLY A 62 1.01 5.34 -11.37
N VAL A 63 2.28 5.17 -10.99
CA VAL A 63 3.08 3.98 -11.33
C VAL A 63 2.55 2.74 -10.63
N LEU A 64 2.20 2.85 -9.35
CA LEU A 64 1.60 1.75 -8.58
C LEU A 64 0.25 1.34 -9.17
N ILE A 65 -0.63 2.31 -9.43
CA ILE A 65 -1.97 2.06 -9.99
C ILE A 65 -1.86 1.39 -11.37
N SER A 66 -0.97 1.90 -12.23
CA SER A 66 -0.70 1.32 -13.55
C SER A 66 -0.13 -0.10 -13.45
N GLY A 67 0.77 -0.33 -12.49
CA GLY A 67 1.36 -1.65 -12.23
C GLY A 67 0.33 -2.70 -11.81
N MET A 68 -0.59 -2.33 -10.91
CA MET A 68 -1.70 -3.22 -10.53
C MET A 68 -2.60 -3.54 -11.73
N SER A 69 -3.00 -2.50 -12.49
CA SER A 69 -3.85 -2.63 -13.69
C SER A 69 -3.21 -3.55 -14.74
N ALA A 70 -1.92 -3.38 -15.01
CA ALA A 70 -1.18 -4.23 -15.95
C ALA A 70 -1.08 -5.70 -15.52
N ARG A 71 -1.20 -6.00 -14.21
CA ARG A 71 -1.27 -7.37 -13.67
C ARG A 71 -2.71 -7.86 -13.42
N GLY A 72 -3.71 -7.12 -13.90
CA GLY A 72 -5.11 -7.53 -13.89
C GLY A 72 -5.73 -7.60 -12.50
N PHE A 73 -5.24 -6.80 -11.54
CA PHE A 73 -5.87 -6.66 -10.23
C PHE A 73 -5.91 -5.19 -9.82
N TRP A 74 -6.76 -4.87 -8.86
CA TRP A 74 -6.89 -3.53 -8.32
C TRP A 74 -7.33 -3.60 -6.86
N LEU A 75 -6.86 -2.64 -6.07
CA LEU A 75 -7.30 -2.40 -4.71
C LEU A 75 -7.56 -0.89 -4.55
N PRO A 76 -8.44 -0.49 -3.62
CA PRO A 76 -8.51 0.89 -3.20
C PRO A 76 -7.13 1.38 -2.75
N VAL A 77 -6.80 2.63 -3.06
CA VAL A 77 -5.50 3.23 -2.72
C VAL A 77 -5.75 4.54 -1.96
N ILE A 78 -5.10 4.70 -0.81
CA ILE A 78 -4.90 5.99 -0.15
C ILE A 78 -3.45 6.37 -0.39
N ALA A 79 -3.26 7.47 -1.11
CA ALA A 79 -1.95 8.07 -1.31
C ALA A 79 -1.65 9.02 -0.14
N THR A 80 -0.50 8.89 0.50
CA THR A 80 0.02 9.89 1.45
C THR A 80 1.09 10.73 0.77
N SER A 81 1.21 11.99 1.15
CA SER A 81 2.41 12.74 0.80
C SER A 81 3.60 12.19 1.59
N ALA A 82 4.78 12.21 0.97
CA ALA A 82 6.05 12.14 1.68
C ALA A 82 6.21 13.33 2.65
#